data_AF-A0A2E6T0R5-F1
#
_entry.id   AF-A0A2E6T0R5-F1
#
_cell.length_a   1.000
_cell.length_b   1.000
_cell.length_c   1.000
_cell.angle_alpha   90.00
_cell.angle_beta   90.00
_cell.angle_gamma   90.00
#
_symmetry.space_group_name_H-M   'P 1'
#
loop_
_entity.id
_entity.type
_entity.pdbx_description
1 polymer ?
#
loop_
_entity_poly.entity_id
_entity_poly.type
_entity_poly.pdbx_seq_one_letter_code
_entity_poly.pdbx_strand_id
1 'polypeptide(L)'
;MRNWVTAVVAFVLGGCSLPGKGGGEALAKSGTDTMVTPGVLRLEGRVVRTNVRLNFVVLDFGLTGLPAIGRQFAIYRLGQRVGLVRVSGPAWDTYTVADIIDGEIWKGDEARTK
;
A
#
# COMPACT_ATOMS: atom_id res chain seq x y z
N MET A 1 24.52 39.78 -18.81
CA MET A 1 25.69 38.90 -19.01
C MET A 1 25.19 37.46 -19.16
N ARG A 2 25.48 36.85 -20.31
CA ARG A 2 25.56 35.41 -20.61
C ARG A 2 24.32 34.50 -20.41
N ASN A 3 23.38 34.67 -21.34
CA ASN A 3 22.67 33.63 -22.08
C ASN A 3 23.63 32.60 -22.72
N TRP A 4 23.45 31.28 -22.50
CA TRP A 4 24.05 30.16 -23.27
C TRP A 4 23.06 28.97 -23.35
N VAL A 5 22.47 28.71 -24.52
CA VAL A 5 22.90 27.79 -25.60
C VAL A 5 22.26 26.41 -25.45
N THR A 6 21.27 26.17 -26.30
CA THR A 6 20.73 24.88 -26.73
C THR A 6 21.82 23.96 -27.26
N ALA A 7 21.79 22.68 -26.88
CA ALA A 7 22.43 21.61 -27.64
C ALA A 7 21.53 20.36 -27.63
N VAL A 8 20.82 20.17 -28.75
CA VAL A 8 20.18 18.93 -29.15
C VAL A 8 21.28 17.97 -29.58
N VAL A 9 21.30 16.75 -29.04
CA VAL A 9 22.00 15.62 -29.66
C VAL A 9 21.05 14.44 -29.67
N ALA A 10 20.47 14.20 -30.86
CA ALA A 10 19.84 12.95 -31.22
C ALA A 10 20.94 11.92 -31.46
N PHE A 11 20.85 10.74 -30.84
CA PHE A 11 21.71 9.61 -31.14
C PHE A 11 20.90 8.48 -31.77
N VAL A 12 21.51 7.92 -32.81
CA VAL A 12 20.93 7.22 -33.95
C VAL A 12 20.77 5.72 -33.68
N LEU A 13 19.84 5.14 -34.45
CA LEU A 13 19.44 3.74 -34.60
C LEU A 13 20.58 2.70 -34.76
N GLY A 14 20.31 1.50 -34.24
CA GLY A 14 20.89 0.20 -34.61
C GLY A 14 20.60 -0.82 -33.51
N GLY A 15 20.14 -2.06 -33.71
CA GLY A 15 19.91 -2.92 -34.88
C GLY A 15 19.61 -4.34 -34.34
N CYS A 16 18.97 -5.19 -35.14
CA CYS A 16 18.20 -6.38 -34.75
C CYS A 16 18.97 -7.67 -34.36
N SER A 17 18.20 -8.57 -33.71
CA SER A 17 18.10 -10.05 -33.89
C SER A 17 19.26 -10.99 -33.52
N LEU A 18 18.99 -11.89 -32.56
CA LEU A 18 19.71 -13.16 -32.37
C LEU A 18 18.77 -14.37 -32.56
N PRO A 19 19.27 -15.50 -33.10
CA PRO A 19 18.49 -16.58 -33.68
C PRO A 19 18.19 -17.71 -32.69
N GLY A 20 17.06 -18.38 -32.93
CA GLY A 20 16.66 -19.60 -32.23
C GLY A 20 17.52 -20.81 -32.59
N LYS A 21 17.68 -21.70 -31.61
CA LYS A 21 18.14 -23.07 -31.80
C LYS A 21 17.35 -23.98 -30.86
N GLY A 22 16.47 -24.79 -31.45
CA GLY A 22 15.57 -25.71 -30.77
C GLY A 22 16.09 -27.15 -30.67
N GLY A 23 15.29 -27.96 -29.96
CA GLY A 23 15.41 -29.41 -29.73
C GLY A 23 15.77 -29.70 -28.28
N GLY A 24 14.84 -30.08 -27.38
CA GLY A 24 14.05 -31.34 -27.35
C GLY A 24 14.85 -32.36 -26.50
N GLU A 25 14.38 -33.09 -25.49
CA GLU A 25 13.12 -33.81 -25.21
C GLU A 25 13.10 -34.08 -23.67
N ALA A 26 12.03 -33.80 -22.92
CA ALA A 26 10.86 -34.63 -22.62
C ALA A 26 10.86 -35.25 -21.20
N LEU A 27 9.69 -35.11 -20.57
CA LEU A 27 9.08 -35.97 -19.55
C LEU A 27 9.36 -35.69 -18.05
N ALA A 28 8.46 -34.95 -17.41
CA ALA A 28 7.86 -35.37 -16.13
C ALA A 28 6.52 -34.65 -15.84
N LYS A 29 5.45 -35.44 -15.96
CA LYS A 29 4.22 -35.49 -15.16
C LYS A 29 3.60 -34.21 -14.59
N SER A 30 2.35 -34.03 -15.03
CA SER A 30 1.21 -33.44 -14.32
C SER A 30 1.30 -33.53 -12.80
N GLY A 31 1.32 -32.35 -12.16
CA GLY A 31 0.69 -32.11 -10.88
C GLY A 31 -0.14 -30.85 -11.06
N THR A 32 -1.42 -30.89 -10.72
CA THR A 32 -2.24 -29.69 -10.57
C THR A 32 -1.68 -28.91 -9.37
N ASP A 33 -0.61 -28.16 -9.60
CA ASP A 33 -0.05 -27.22 -8.64
C ASP A 33 -1.03 -26.05 -8.57
N THR A 34 -2.09 -26.25 -7.79
CA THR A 34 -2.92 -25.13 -7.35
C THR A 34 -2.03 -24.33 -6.42
N MET A 35 -1.27 -23.41 -6.99
CA MET A 35 -0.53 -22.40 -6.26
C MET A 35 -1.56 -21.54 -5.53
N VAL A 36 -1.87 -21.93 -4.29
CA VAL A 36 -2.68 -21.14 -3.38
C VAL A 36 -1.84 -19.91 -3.04
N THR A 37 -2.05 -18.83 -3.77
CA THR A 37 -1.53 -17.53 -3.38
C THR A 37 -2.23 -17.17 -2.08
N PRO A 38 -1.53 -17.01 -0.94
CA PRO A 38 -2.17 -16.59 0.29
C PRO A 38 -2.90 -15.28 0.00
N GLY A 39 -4.21 -15.26 0.26
CA GLY A 39 -5.02 -14.07 0.12
C GLY A 39 -4.33 -12.95 0.89
N VAL A 40 -3.97 -11.87 0.18
CA VAL A 40 -3.28 -10.73 0.78
C VAL A 40 -4.11 -10.29 1.97
N LEU A 41 -3.62 -10.52 3.19
CA LEU A 41 -4.37 -10.19 4.40
C LEU A 41 -4.51 -8.68 4.41
N ARG A 42 -5.69 -8.19 4.00
CA ARG A 42 -5.96 -6.77 3.98
C ARG A 42 -6.06 -6.33 5.43
N LEU A 43 -5.06 -5.56 5.85
CA LEU A 43 -5.10 -4.93 7.16
C LEU A 43 -6.11 -3.79 7.08
N GLU A 44 -7.31 -4.08 7.55
CA GLU A 44 -8.45 -3.18 7.59
C GLU A 44 -8.82 -2.96 9.05
N GLY A 45 -9.07 -1.71 9.40
CA GLY A 45 -9.49 -1.33 10.74
C GLY A 45 -10.69 -0.40 10.69
N ARG A 46 -11.22 -0.08 11.87
CA ARG A 46 -12.30 0.88 12.06
C ARG A 46 -11.90 1.95 13.06
N VAL A 47 -12.30 3.19 12.81
CA VAL A 47 -12.15 4.27 13.78
C VAL A 47 -13.18 4.09 14.89
N VAL A 48 -12.72 3.76 16.10
CA VAL A 48 -13.60 3.62 17.27
C VAL A 48 -13.69 4.89 18.11
N ARG A 49 -12.69 5.77 17.98
CA ARG A 49 -12.66 7.06 18.65
C ARG A 49 -11.84 8.08 17.86
N THR A 50 -12.30 9.33 17.88
CA THR A 50 -11.57 10.47 17.32
C THR A 50 -11.41 11.53 18.41
N ASN A 51 -10.23 12.13 18.48
CA ASN A 51 -9.99 13.37 19.19
C ASN A 51 -9.34 14.40 18.26
N VAL A 52 -10.17 15.27 17.67
CA VAL A 52 -9.72 16.29 16.71
C VAL A 52 -8.85 17.35 17.40
N ARG A 53 -9.11 17.70 18.66
CA ARG A 53 -8.32 18.71 19.39
C ARG A 53 -6.86 18.27 19.59
N LEU A 54 -6.64 16.97 19.76
CA LEU A 54 -5.32 16.38 19.96
C LEU A 54 -4.79 15.67 18.70
N ASN A 55 -5.49 15.78 17.56
CA ASN A 55 -5.13 15.17 16.28
C ASN A 55 -4.79 13.68 16.35
N PHE A 56 -5.59 12.89 17.08
CA PHE A 56 -5.43 11.44 17.09
C PHE A 56 -6.76 10.70 16.94
N VAL A 57 -6.65 9.48 16.45
CA VAL A 57 -7.74 8.50 16.40
C VAL A 57 -7.30 7.21 17.05
N VAL A 58 -8.28 6.45 17.54
CA VAL A 58 -8.07 5.07 17.96
C VAL A 58 -8.68 4.17 16.89
N LEU A 59 -7.85 3.28 16.36
CA LEU A 59 -8.21 2.30 15.34
C LEU A 59 -8.37 0.93 16.00
N ASP A 60 -9.40 0.20 15.59
CA ASP A 60 -9.62 -1.20 15.93
C ASP A 60 -9.41 -2.07 14.70
N PHE A 61 -8.43 -2.97 14.74
CA PHE A 61 -8.11 -3.88 13.65
C PHE A 61 -8.74 -5.27 13.82
N GLY A 62 -9.52 -5.48 14.88
CA GLY A 62 -10.08 -6.78 15.23
C GLY A 62 -8.99 -7.88 15.21
N LEU A 63 -9.32 -9.02 14.60
CA LEU A 63 -8.42 -10.18 14.53
C LEU A 63 -7.47 -10.16 13.31
N THR A 64 -7.37 -9.04 12.58
CA THR A 64 -6.46 -8.95 11.41
C THR A 64 -5.01 -8.70 11.79
N GLY A 65 -4.74 -8.41 13.07
CA GLY A 65 -3.42 -8.10 13.60
C GLY A 65 -3.16 -6.59 13.68
N LEU A 66 -2.26 -6.18 14.56
CA LEU A 66 -1.94 -4.76 14.72
C LEU A 66 -0.85 -4.30 13.74
N PRO A 67 -0.99 -3.10 13.15
CA PRO A 67 0.03 -2.54 12.29
C PRO A 67 1.28 -2.11 13.06
N ALA A 68 2.41 -2.10 12.36
CA ALA A 68 3.63 -1.49 12.85
C ALA A 68 3.49 0.03 13.03
N ILE A 69 4.19 0.59 14.01
CA ILE A 69 4.30 2.04 14.23
C ILE A 69 4.90 2.70 12.97
N GLY A 70 4.39 3.90 12.64
CA GLY A 70 4.78 4.66 11.46
C GLY A 70 4.02 4.26 10.18
N ARG A 71 3.27 3.15 10.19
CA ARG A 71 2.44 2.75 9.04
C ARG A 71 1.31 3.75 8.81
N GLN A 72 1.02 4.06 7.55
CA GLN A 72 -0.05 4.97 7.17
C GLN A 72 -1.28 4.22 6.69
N PHE A 73 -2.45 4.75 7.04
CA PHE A 73 -3.76 4.24 6.62
C PHE A 73 -4.57 5.37 6.00
N ALA A 74 -5.19 5.09 4.86
CA ALA A 74 -6.20 5.96 4.29
C ALA A 74 -7.54 5.68 5.00
N ILE A 75 -8.23 6.74 5.40
CA ILE A 75 -9.52 6.64 6.05
C ILE A 75 -10.62 6.85 5.03
N TYR A 76 -11.64 6.00 5.06
CA TYR A 76 -12.77 5.98 4.14
C TYR A 76 -14.08 6.13 4.88
N ARG A 77 -14.98 6.95 4.33
CA ARG A 77 -16.38 7.06 4.75
C ARG A 77 -17.26 6.77 3.54
N LEU A 78 -18.13 5.76 3.64
CA LEU A 78 -18.99 5.34 2.53
C LEU A 78 -18.22 5.10 1.21
N GLY A 79 -17.01 4.55 1.31
CA GLY A 79 -16.14 4.27 0.16
C GLY A 79 -15.36 5.48 -0.39
N GLN A 80 -15.57 6.69 0.13
CA GLN A 80 -14.78 7.86 -0.24
C GLN A 80 -13.65 8.10 0.75
N ARG A 81 -12.46 8.42 0.25
CA ARG A 81 -11.32 8.77 1.12
C ARG A 81 -11.58 10.12 1.77
N VAL A 82 -11.62 10.15 3.10
CA VAL A 82 -11.87 11.34 3.92
C VAL A 82 -10.64 11.81 4.70
N GLY A 83 -9.59 10.98 4.77
CA GLY A 83 -8.37 11.37 5.49
C GLY A 83 -7.20 10.41 5.35
N LEU A 84 -6.14 10.74 6.08
CA LEU A 84 -4.91 9.96 6.21
C LEU A 84 -4.44 9.98 7.65
N VAL A 85 -4.06 8.82 8.18
CA VAL A 85 -3.52 8.68 9.53
C VAL A 85 -2.21 7.92 9.51
N ARG A 86 -1.39 8.13 10.55
CA ARG A 86 -0.15 7.38 10.79
C ARG A 86 -0.19 6.75 12.17
N VAL A 87 0.06 5.46 12.26
CA VAL A 87 0.12 4.74 13.53
C VAL A 87 1.25 5.31 14.38
N SER A 88 0.93 5.80 15.57
CA SER A 88 1.89 6.33 16.55
C SER A 88 2.05 5.40 17.75
N GLY A 89 1.03 4.58 18.05
CA GLY A 89 0.99 3.72 19.24
C GLY A 89 0.57 4.50 20.50
N PRO A 90 0.38 3.81 21.64
CA PRO A 90 0.62 2.39 21.89
C PRO A 90 -0.43 1.48 21.24
N ALA A 91 -0.09 0.20 21.17
CA ALA A 91 -0.93 -0.91 20.76
C ALA A 91 -1.48 -1.63 22.01
N TRP A 92 -2.78 -1.90 22.07
CA TRP A 92 -3.40 -2.70 23.13
C TRP A 92 -4.47 -3.60 22.53
N ASP A 93 -4.27 -4.92 22.65
CA ASP A 93 -5.20 -5.95 22.15
C ASP A 93 -5.44 -5.79 20.64
N THR A 94 -6.63 -5.35 20.21
CA THR A 94 -6.94 -5.06 18.79
C THR A 94 -6.90 -3.57 18.46
N TYR A 95 -6.56 -2.73 19.44
CA TYR A 95 -6.53 -1.27 19.31
C TYR A 95 -5.13 -0.72 19.10
N THR A 96 -5.03 0.37 18.34
CA THR A 96 -3.82 1.18 18.26
C THR A 96 -4.18 2.65 18.07
N VAL A 97 -3.31 3.53 18.54
CA VAL A 97 -3.45 4.98 18.35
C VAL A 97 -2.73 5.40 17.07
N ALA A 98 -3.37 6.29 16.31
CA ALA A 98 -2.81 6.90 15.12
C ALA A 98 -3.00 8.42 15.14
N ASP A 99 -1.97 9.14 14.69
CA ASP A 99 -2.02 10.59 14.49
C ASP A 99 -2.77 10.89 13.20
N ILE A 100 -3.58 11.94 13.21
CA ILE A 100 -4.24 12.47 12.01
C ILE A 100 -3.22 13.28 11.23
N ILE A 101 -2.93 12.87 9.99
CA ILE A 101 -2.08 13.65 9.08
C ILE A 101 -2.94 14.64 8.30
N ASP A 102 -4.10 14.18 7.83
CA ASP A 102 -4.97 14.97 6.95
C ASP A 102 -6.43 14.49 7.04
N GLY A 103 -7.35 15.41 6.78
CA GLY A 103 -8.78 15.14 6.65
C GLY A 103 -9.59 15.14 7.96
N GLU A 104 -10.90 14.96 7.81
CA GLU A 104 -11.85 15.00 8.92
C GLU A 104 -12.42 13.61 9.22
N ILE A 105 -11.88 12.98 10.25
CA ILE A 105 -12.11 11.57 10.56
C ILE A 105 -13.09 11.42 11.71
N TRP A 106 -14.12 10.61 11.53
CA TRP A 106 -15.16 10.38 12.53
C TRP A 106 -15.19 8.92 12.97
N LYS A 107 -15.81 8.69 14.13
CA LYS A 107 -16.09 7.35 14.62
C LYS A 107 -16.95 6.60 13.59
N GLY A 108 -16.55 5.37 13.28
CA GLY A 108 -17.22 4.49 12.33
C GLY A 108 -16.53 4.41 10.97
N ASP A 109 -15.66 5.37 10.64
CA ASP A 109 -14.90 5.37 9.39
C ASP A 109 -13.96 4.16 9.30
N GLU A 110 -13.63 3.76 8.07
CA GLU A 110 -12.83 2.58 7.76
C GLU A 110 -11.37 2.96 7.47
N ALA A 111 -10.44 2.32 8.15
CA ALA A 111 -9.02 2.45 7.88
C ALA A 111 -8.55 1.32 6.95
N ARG A 112 -7.98 1.69 5.80
CA ARG A 112 -7.42 0.73 4.85
C ARG A 112 -5.98 1.08 4.55
N THR A 113 -5.16 0.06 4.28
CA THR A 113 -3.78 0.29 3.85
C THR A 113 -3.79 1.09 2.54
N LYS A 114 -2.98 2.17 2.49
CA LYS A 114 -2.78 3.00 1.29
C LYS A 114 -2.21 2.19 0.13
#